data_AF-A0A836SJI0-F1
#
_entry.id   AF-A0A836SJI0-F1
#
_cell.length_a   1.000
_cell.length_b   1.000
_cell.length_c   1.000
_cell.angle_alpha   90.00
_cell.angle_beta   90.00
_cell.angle_gamma   90.00
#
_symmetry.space_group_name_H-M   'P 1'
#
loop_
_entity.id
_entity.type
_entity.pdbx_description
1 polymer ?
#
loop_
_entity_poly.entity_id
_entity_poly.type
_entity_poly.pdbx_seq_one_letter_code
_entity_poly.pdbx_strand_id
1 'polypeptide(L)'
;MSIIKRLWLRLNPSVKMVSFLQTNFLIVIILNSGNFFNYVFQLIIARSLSAADYGIFNALNSFSMMVIAPLGVIPFIITRYTVRLSANQLEQVKMLLWQFFQGLFLIGIALLAIGLLTLSWLKSYLHITSNIPLLITIVTAIFSLFSPILLSTLQGLHRLIAFSWVGTGATIIRVILALILVTWLGWGVNGALLTG
;
A
#
# COMPACT_ATOMS: atom_id res chain seq x y z
N MET A 1 0.53 32.43 18.47
CA MET A 1 0.88 31.49 19.57
C MET A 1 2.14 32.00 20.26
N SER A 2 2.05 32.47 21.52
CA SER A 2 3.11 33.25 22.19
C SER A 2 4.37 32.41 22.52
N ILE A 3 5.53 33.06 22.53
CA ILE A 3 6.86 32.49 22.78
C ILE A 3 6.93 31.75 24.13
N ILE A 4 6.22 32.25 25.14
CA ILE A 4 6.13 31.69 26.50
C ILE A 4 5.49 30.30 26.48
N LYS A 5 4.44 30.10 25.69
CA LYS A 5 3.76 28.80 25.55
C LYS A 5 4.68 27.76 24.90
N ARG A 6 5.51 28.18 23.93
CA ARG A 6 6.54 27.33 23.30
C ARG A 6 7.66 26.95 24.26
N LEU A 7 8.09 27.88 25.12
CA LEU A 7 9.13 27.61 26.13
C LEU A 7 8.64 26.65 27.21
N TRP A 8 7.41 26.85 27.69
CA TRP A 8 6.78 25.99 28.70
C TRP A 8 6.56 24.55 28.19
N LEU A 9 6.12 24.40 26.93
CA LEU A 9 6.03 23.09 26.27
C LEU A 9 7.40 22.43 26.05
N ARG A 10 8.49 23.19 25.92
CA ARG A 10 9.84 22.62 25.82
C ARG A 10 10.34 22.05 27.15
N LEU A 11 9.94 22.66 28.27
CA LEU A 11 10.43 22.35 29.61
C LEU A 11 9.61 21.30 30.37
N ASN A 12 8.37 21.01 29.96
CA ASN A 12 7.51 20.05 30.67
C ASN A 12 7.38 18.70 29.93
N PRO A 13 8.15 17.65 30.32
CA PRO A 13 8.15 16.36 29.63
C PRO A 13 6.78 15.66 29.66
N SER A 14 5.95 15.93 30.68
CA SER A 14 4.59 15.37 30.79
C SER A 14 3.69 15.83 29.64
N VAL A 15 3.75 17.11 29.25
CA VAL A 15 2.87 17.67 28.20
C VAL A 15 3.26 17.18 26.81
N LYS A 16 4.58 17.03 26.55
CA LYS A 16 5.08 16.42 25.30
C LYS A 16 4.64 14.95 25.19
N MET A 17 4.71 14.21 26.30
CA MET A 17 4.27 12.82 26.36
C MET A 17 2.77 12.70 26.04
N VAL A 18 1.93 13.54 26.64
CA VAL A 18 0.47 13.55 26.38
C VAL A 18 0.17 13.85 24.91
N SER A 19 0.78 14.88 24.32
CA SER A 19 0.57 15.21 22.90
C SER A 19 1.05 14.12 21.95
N PHE A 20 2.18 13.48 22.27
CA PHE A 20 2.68 12.32 21.54
C PHE A 20 1.68 11.16 21.61
N LEU A 21 1.19 10.80 22.80
CA LEU A 21 0.20 9.73 22.97
C LEU A 21 -1.10 10.01 22.23
N GLN A 22 -1.62 11.24 22.31
CA GLN A 22 -2.83 11.64 21.59
C GLN A 22 -2.67 11.48 20.06
N THR A 23 -1.52 11.89 19.52
CA THR A 23 -1.23 11.77 18.09
C THR A 23 -1.15 10.31 17.66
N ASN A 24 -0.46 9.47 18.44
CA ASN A 24 -0.36 8.04 18.17
C ASN A 24 -1.71 7.32 18.29
N PHE A 25 -2.52 7.68 19.28
CA PHE A 25 -3.86 7.12 19.44
C PHE A 25 -4.76 7.45 18.24
N LEU A 26 -4.72 8.69 17.74
CA LEU A 26 -5.42 9.08 16.53
C LEU A 26 -4.95 8.26 15.31
N ILE A 27 -3.63 8.08 15.15
CA ILE A 27 -3.05 7.26 14.07
C ILE A 27 -3.56 5.82 14.15
N VAL A 28 -3.58 5.23 15.35
CA VAL A 28 -4.11 3.88 15.57
C VAL A 28 -5.55 3.78 15.12
N ILE A 29 -6.40 4.76 15.46
CA ILE A 29 -7.81 4.79 15.02
C ILE A 29 -7.90 4.85 13.49
N ILE A 30 -7.15 5.76 12.86
CA ILE A 30 -7.18 5.94 11.40
C ILE A 30 -6.74 4.64 10.70
N LEU A 31 -5.58 4.07 11.08
CA LEU A 31 -5.08 2.85 10.47
C LEU A 31 -6.02 1.65 10.67
N ASN A 32 -6.63 1.51 11.85
CA ASN A 32 -7.61 0.45 12.10
C ASN A 32 -8.90 0.64 11.31
N SER A 33 -9.31 1.88 11.03
CA SER A 33 -10.42 2.13 10.10
C SER A 33 -10.09 1.62 8.69
N GLY A 34 -8.83 1.74 8.25
CA GLY A 34 -8.35 1.11 7.01
C GLY A 34 -8.51 -0.42 7.04
N ASN A 35 -8.17 -1.07 8.15
CA ASN A 35 -8.39 -2.52 8.30
C ASN A 35 -9.88 -2.90 8.26
N PHE A 36 -10.74 -2.10 8.87
CA PHE A 36 -12.19 -2.27 8.76
C PHE A 36 -12.66 -2.21 7.29
N PHE A 37 -12.20 -1.21 6.52
CA PHE A 37 -12.54 -1.12 5.09
C PHE A 37 -11.95 -2.25 4.26
N ASN A 38 -10.76 -2.75 4.58
CA ASN A 38 -10.21 -3.96 3.93
C ASN A 38 -11.10 -5.18 4.17
N TYR A 39 -11.66 -5.33 5.38
CA TYR A 39 -12.62 -6.39 5.66
C TYR A 39 -13.93 -6.22 4.87
N VAL A 40 -14.44 -4.98 4.80
CA VAL A 40 -15.62 -4.66 3.97
C VAL A 40 -15.36 -4.98 2.49
N PHE A 41 -14.18 -4.65 1.96
CA PHE A 41 -13.77 -5.03 0.62
C PHE A 41 -13.87 -6.55 0.42
N GLN A 42 -13.31 -7.33 1.35
CA GLN A 42 -13.38 -8.80 1.25
C GLN A 42 -14.82 -9.33 1.29
N LEU A 43 -15.69 -8.73 2.11
CA LEU A 43 -17.11 -9.09 2.14
C LEU A 43 -17.83 -8.77 0.82
N ILE A 44 -17.53 -7.63 0.19
CA ILE A 44 -18.10 -7.26 -1.11
C ILE A 44 -17.67 -8.28 -2.16
N ILE A 45 -16.37 -8.52 -2.29
CA ILE A 45 -15.82 -9.46 -3.27
C ILE A 45 -16.38 -10.88 -3.04
N ALA A 46 -16.47 -11.35 -1.79
CA ALA A 46 -17.00 -12.67 -1.46
C ALA A 46 -18.49 -12.84 -1.80
N ARG A 47 -19.29 -11.76 -1.71
CA ARG A 47 -20.72 -11.81 -2.05
C ARG A 47 -20.99 -11.61 -3.54
N SER A 48 -20.12 -10.90 -4.24
CA SER A 48 -20.34 -10.53 -5.65
C SER A 48 -19.73 -11.51 -6.64
N LEU A 49 -18.71 -12.27 -6.24
CA LEU A 49 -18.07 -13.26 -7.09
C LEU A 49 -18.65 -14.66 -6.87
N SER A 50 -18.59 -15.49 -7.90
CA SER A 50 -18.81 -16.93 -7.76
C SER A 50 -17.73 -17.54 -6.86
N ALA A 51 -18.01 -18.71 -6.25
CA ALA A 51 -17.01 -19.40 -5.42
C ALA A 51 -15.70 -19.69 -6.18
N ALA A 52 -15.79 -19.99 -7.47
CA ALA A 52 -14.63 -20.20 -8.34
C ALA A 52 -13.83 -18.90 -8.55
N ASP A 53 -14.51 -17.80 -8.90
CA ASP A 53 -13.87 -16.50 -9.13
C ASP A 53 -13.26 -15.91 -7.85
N TYR A 54 -13.92 -16.10 -6.71
CA TYR A 54 -13.39 -15.74 -5.40
C TYR A 54 -12.13 -16.54 -5.06
N GLY A 55 -12.11 -17.82 -5.40
CA GLY A 55 -10.91 -18.67 -5.28
C GLY A 55 -9.75 -18.16 -6.15
N ILE A 56 -10.02 -17.82 -7.41
CA ILE A 56 -9.01 -17.26 -8.34
C ILE A 56 -8.47 -15.93 -7.81
N PHE A 57 -9.34 -15.01 -7.38
CA PHE A 57 -8.94 -13.73 -6.80
C PHE A 57 -7.98 -13.92 -5.62
N ASN A 58 -8.34 -14.78 -4.66
CA ASN A 58 -7.52 -15.00 -3.48
C ASN A 58 -6.21 -15.73 -3.79
N ALA A 59 -6.22 -16.69 -4.72
CA ALA A 59 -5.01 -17.38 -5.15
C ALA A 59 -4.01 -16.41 -5.80
N LEU A 60 -4.48 -15.55 -6.72
CA LEU A 60 -3.66 -14.54 -7.38
C LEU A 60 -3.16 -13.47 -6.40
N ASN A 61 -4.05 -12.97 -5.52
CA ASN A 61 -3.66 -11.97 -4.51
C ASN A 61 -2.61 -12.54 -3.53
N SER A 62 -2.78 -13.79 -3.08
CA SER A 62 -1.82 -14.46 -2.20
C SER A 62 -0.49 -14.72 -2.90
N PHE A 63 -0.53 -15.12 -4.17
CA PHE A 63 0.67 -15.29 -4.98
C PHE A 63 1.45 -13.97 -5.13
N SER A 64 0.76 -12.87 -5.43
CA SER A 64 1.39 -11.54 -5.48
C SER A 64 2.03 -11.16 -4.15
N MET A 65 1.35 -11.40 -3.02
CA MET A 65 1.92 -11.14 -1.69
C MET A 65 3.18 -11.98 -1.44
N MET A 66 3.20 -13.24 -1.86
CA MET A 66 4.36 -14.11 -1.74
C MET A 66 5.55 -13.59 -2.57
N VAL A 67 5.31 -13.16 -3.81
CA VAL A 67 6.35 -12.61 -4.70
C VAL A 67 6.92 -11.30 -4.15
N ILE A 68 6.07 -10.43 -3.59
CA ILE A 68 6.46 -9.12 -3.07
C ILE A 68 7.09 -9.21 -1.67
N ALA A 69 6.83 -10.28 -0.90
CA ALA A 69 7.28 -10.42 0.49
C ALA A 69 8.77 -10.08 0.75
N PRO A 70 9.75 -10.49 -0.09
CA PRO A 70 11.15 -10.13 0.09
C PRO A 70 11.42 -8.62 0.03
N LEU A 71 10.58 -7.86 -0.68
CA LEU A 71 10.66 -6.41 -0.78
C LEU A 71 10.05 -5.68 0.43
N GLY A 72 9.47 -6.40 1.39
CA GLY A 72 8.88 -5.84 2.60
C GLY A 72 9.84 -5.07 3.50
N VAL A 73 11.16 -5.22 3.30
CA VAL A 73 12.19 -4.45 4.02
C VAL A 73 12.36 -3.02 3.48
N ILE A 74 12.03 -2.79 2.20
CA ILE A 74 12.25 -1.51 1.50
C ILE A 74 11.62 -0.32 2.23
N PRO A 75 10.36 -0.38 2.71
CA PRO A 75 9.75 0.70 3.50
C PRO A 75 10.61 1.15 4.69
N PHE A 76 11.12 0.20 5.47
CA PHE A 76 11.95 0.49 6.64
C PHE A 76 13.26 1.19 6.27
N ILE A 77 13.87 0.77 5.16
CA ILE A 77 15.07 1.39 4.62
C ILE A 77 14.77 2.85 4.23
N ILE A 78 13.71 3.07 3.45
CA ILE A 78 13.30 4.41 3.00
C ILE A 78 13.00 5.32 4.20
N THR A 79 12.22 4.85 5.19
CA THR A 79 11.91 5.61 6.40
C THR A 79 13.19 5.98 7.16
N ARG A 80 14.10 5.02 7.38
CA ARG A 80 15.36 5.26 8.10
C ARG A 80 16.23 6.32 7.42
N TYR A 81 16.41 6.23 6.09
CA TYR A 81 17.19 7.22 5.34
C TYR A 81 16.48 8.57 5.29
N THR A 82 15.16 8.59 5.14
CA THR A 82 14.38 9.84 5.15
C THR A 82 14.55 10.59 6.47
N VAL A 83 14.46 9.90 7.62
CA VAL A 83 14.68 10.53 8.95
C VAL A 83 16.06 11.17 9.01
N ARG A 84 17.11 10.45 8.58
CA ARG A 84 18.50 10.93 8.60
C ARG A 84 18.73 12.14 7.70
N LEU A 85 18.17 12.14 6.49
CA LEU A 85 18.37 13.21 5.50
C LEU A 85 17.49 14.43 5.77
N SER A 86 16.30 14.23 6.34
CA SER A 86 15.34 15.31 6.64
C SER A 86 15.85 16.33 7.66
N ALA A 87 16.85 15.96 8.47
CA ALA A 87 17.45 16.83 9.47
C ALA A 87 18.19 18.02 8.85
N ASN A 88 18.68 17.87 7.61
CA ASN A 88 19.61 18.83 7.01
C ASN A 88 19.08 19.47 5.73
N GLN A 89 18.46 18.75 4.78
CA GLN A 89 18.01 19.31 3.49
C GLN A 89 16.88 18.48 2.82
N LEU A 90 15.73 19.09 2.51
CA LEU A 90 14.61 18.42 1.82
C LEU A 90 14.96 17.93 0.40
N GLU A 91 15.93 18.56 -0.25
CA GLU A 91 16.40 18.17 -1.57
C GLU A 91 17.02 16.76 -1.57
N GLN A 92 17.70 16.38 -0.49
CA GLN A 92 18.26 15.03 -0.35
C GLN A 92 17.18 13.96 -0.23
N VAL A 93 16.04 14.28 0.39
CA VAL A 93 14.87 13.38 0.44
C VAL A 93 14.27 13.19 -0.96
N LYS A 94 14.24 14.24 -1.79
CA LYS A 94 13.78 14.15 -3.19
C LYS A 94 14.72 13.27 -4.03
N MET A 95 16.03 13.41 -3.86
CA MET A 95 17.00 12.53 -4.54
C MET A 95 16.86 11.08 -4.09
N LEU A 96 16.67 10.83 -2.80
CA LEU A 96 16.42 9.49 -2.24
C LEU A 96 15.18 8.86 -2.90
N LEU A 97 14.06 9.60 -2.95
CA LEU A 97 12.84 9.15 -3.61
C LEU A 97 13.13 8.73 -5.06
N TRP A 98 13.80 9.59 -5.82
CA TRP A 98 14.13 9.32 -7.22
C TRP A 98 14.97 8.04 -7.39
N GLN A 99 15.98 7.82 -6.55
CA GLN A 99 16.80 6.61 -6.58
C GLN A 99 15.98 5.34 -6.31
N PHE A 100 15.08 5.36 -5.32
CA PHE A 100 14.19 4.23 -5.03
C PHE A 100 13.19 4.00 -6.15
N PHE A 101 12.63 5.05 -6.75
CA PHE A 101 11.75 4.92 -7.93
C PHE A 101 12.48 4.26 -9.10
N GLN A 102 13.71 4.66 -9.40
CA GLN A 102 14.51 4.04 -10.46
C GLN A 102 14.83 2.57 -10.16
N GLY A 103 15.24 2.26 -8.92
CA GLY A 103 15.53 0.89 -8.50
C GLY A 103 14.30 -0.02 -8.58
N LEU A 104 13.15 0.43 -8.05
CA LEU A 104 11.90 -0.33 -8.14
C LEU A 104 11.35 -0.42 -9.56
N PHE A 105 11.63 0.56 -10.42
CA PHE A 105 11.28 0.48 -11.84
C PHE A 105 12.04 -0.65 -12.54
N LEU A 106 13.34 -0.80 -12.27
CA LEU A 106 14.13 -1.92 -12.80
C LEU A 106 13.64 -3.27 -12.25
N ILE A 107 13.33 -3.34 -10.96
CA ILE A 107 12.72 -4.53 -10.35
C ILE A 107 11.36 -4.83 -10.98
N GLY A 108 10.53 -3.81 -11.24
CA GLY A 108 9.24 -3.94 -11.91
C GLY A 108 9.37 -4.50 -13.32
N ILE A 109 10.34 -4.04 -14.11
CA ILE A 109 10.64 -4.60 -15.43
C ILE A 109 11.07 -6.07 -15.32
N ALA A 110 11.94 -6.40 -14.37
CA ALA A 110 12.37 -7.78 -14.16
C ALA A 110 11.20 -8.69 -13.76
N LEU A 111 10.33 -8.24 -12.84
CA LEU A 111 9.14 -8.98 -12.43
C LEU A 111 8.12 -9.11 -13.58
N LEU A 112 7.99 -8.10 -14.43
CA LEU A 112 7.15 -8.18 -15.63
C LEU A 112 7.68 -9.25 -16.58
N ALA A 113 8.97 -9.24 -16.88
CA ALA A 113 9.60 -10.22 -17.75
C ALA A 113 9.43 -11.64 -17.19
N ILE A 114 9.74 -11.85 -15.91
CA ILE A 114 9.58 -13.14 -15.24
C ILE A 114 8.10 -13.57 -15.23
N GLY A 115 7.18 -12.67 -14.93
CA GLY A 115 5.75 -12.95 -14.91
C GLY A 115 5.20 -13.37 -16.27
N LEU A 116 5.65 -12.72 -17.35
CA LEU A 116 5.26 -13.09 -18.72
C LEU A 116 5.87 -14.43 -19.16
N LEU A 117 7.14 -14.71 -18.79
CA LEU A 117 7.79 -15.99 -19.08
C LEU A 117 7.14 -17.16 -18.33
N THR A 118 6.67 -16.92 -17.12
CA THR A 118 6.03 -17.94 -16.27
C THR A 118 4.51 -18.01 -16.44
N LEU A 119 3.92 -17.19 -17.32
CA LEU A 119 2.47 -17.04 -17.49
C LEU A 119 1.76 -18.38 -17.78
N SER A 120 2.28 -19.15 -18.74
CA SER A 120 1.69 -20.44 -19.14
C SER A 120 1.76 -21.47 -18.01
N TRP A 121 2.86 -21.48 -17.26
CA TRP A 121 3.03 -22.36 -16.11
C TRP A 121 2.07 -21.97 -14.97
N LEU A 122 2.00 -20.68 -14.64
CA LEU A 122 1.07 -20.14 -13.63
C LEU A 122 -0.39 -20.45 -13.96
N LYS A 123 -0.78 -20.30 -15.23
CA LYS A 123 -2.12 -20.63 -15.71
C LYS A 123 -2.49 -22.08 -15.42
N SER A 124 -1.58 -23.01 -15.76
CA SER A 124 -1.79 -24.45 -15.54
C SER A 124 -1.79 -24.80 -14.05
N TYR A 125 -0.87 -24.24 -13.28
CA TYR A 125 -0.72 -24.51 -11.85
C TYR A 125 -1.94 -24.04 -11.05
N LEU A 126 -2.42 -22.83 -11.34
CA LEU A 126 -3.58 -22.23 -10.69
C LEU A 126 -4.92 -22.69 -11.29
N HIS A 127 -4.91 -23.56 -12.31
CA HIS A 127 -6.09 -24.06 -13.00
C HIS A 127 -7.02 -22.94 -13.52
N ILE A 128 -6.41 -21.85 -14.03
CA ILE A 128 -7.15 -20.67 -14.53
C ILE A 128 -7.42 -20.84 -16.03
N THR A 129 -8.66 -20.62 -16.46
CA THR A 129 -9.09 -20.76 -17.86
C THR A 129 -8.58 -19.63 -18.76
N SER A 130 -8.54 -18.39 -18.24
CA SER A 130 -8.19 -17.17 -18.98
C SER A 130 -6.85 -16.57 -18.55
N ASN A 131 -6.13 -15.95 -19.49
CA ASN A 131 -4.87 -15.25 -19.20
C ASN A 131 -5.09 -13.85 -18.63
N ILE A 132 -6.28 -13.28 -18.81
CA ILE A 132 -6.59 -11.88 -18.47
C ILE A 132 -6.41 -11.61 -16.95
N PRO A 133 -6.95 -12.44 -16.03
CA PRO A 133 -6.74 -12.24 -14.59
C PRO A 133 -5.26 -12.23 -14.19
N LEU A 134 -4.44 -13.10 -14.80
CA LEU A 134 -3.00 -13.16 -14.52
C LEU A 134 -2.30 -11.88 -14.97
N LEU A 135 -2.58 -11.40 -16.18
CA LEU A 135 -1.98 -10.19 -16.72
C LEU A 135 -2.36 -8.96 -15.89
N ILE A 136 -3.64 -8.82 -15.50
CA ILE A 136 -4.09 -7.74 -14.61
C ILE A 136 -3.31 -7.81 -13.31
N THR A 137 -3.20 -9.00 -12.70
CA THR A 137 -2.50 -9.18 -11.42
C THR A 137 -1.02 -8.82 -11.51
N ILE A 138 -0.31 -9.23 -12.57
CA ILE A 138 1.10 -8.89 -12.76
C ILE A 138 1.26 -7.37 -12.84
N VAL A 139 0.41 -6.71 -13.64
CA VAL A 139 0.46 -5.26 -13.83
C VAL A 139 0.15 -4.53 -12.53
N THR A 140 -0.94 -4.86 -11.84
CA THR A 140 -1.32 -4.20 -10.58
C THR A 140 -0.30 -4.45 -9.48
N ALA A 141 0.25 -5.66 -9.37
CA ALA A 141 1.33 -5.97 -8.44
C ALA A 141 2.57 -5.08 -8.68
N ILE A 142 2.99 -4.87 -9.92
CA ILE A 142 4.13 -4.00 -10.25
C ILE A 142 3.83 -2.55 -9.89
N PHE A 143 2.64 -2.04 -10.23
CA PHE A 143 2.23 -0.68 -9.85
C PHE A 143 2.17 -0.50 -8.33
N SER A 144 1.77 -1.53 -7.60
CA SER A 144 1.70 -1.50 -6.13
C SER A 144 3.07 -1.32 -5.47
N LEU A 145 4.18 -1.72 -6.12
CA LEU A 145 5.54 -1.57 -5.59
C LEU A 145 5.95 -0.13 -5.33
N PHE A 146 5.35 0.83 -6.03
CA PHE A 146 5.71 2.24 -5.90
C PHE A 146 5.00 2.93 -4.73
N SER A 147 3.84 2.43 -4.29
CA SER A 147 3.06 3.01 -3.19
C SER A 147 3.84 3.09 -1.86
N PRO A 148 4.55 2.04 -1.43
CA PRO A 148 5.34 2.09 -0.21
C PRO A 148 6.43 3.16 -0.21
N ILE A 149 6.98 3.58 -1.36
CA ILE A 149 7.98 4.65 -1.42
C ILE A 149 7.40 5.94 -0.82
N LEU A 150 6.25 6.36 -1.31
CA LEU A 150 5.61 7.62 -0.89
C LEU A 150 5.19 7.56 0.58
N LEU A 151 4.56 6.46 0.99
CA LEU A 151 4.10 6.26 2.36
C LEU A 151 5.27 6.24 3.36
N SER A 152 6.35 5.52 3.04
CA SER A 152 7.52 5.40 3.91
C SER A 152 8.28 6.71 4.06
N THR A 153 8.29 7.54 3.02
CA THR A 153 8.84 8.90 3.10
C THR A 153 7.97 9.81 3.95
N LEU A 154 6.64 9.77 3.81
CA LEU A 154 5.74 10.52 4.72
C LEU A 154 5.96 10.11 6.18
N GLN A 155 6.12 8.81 6.44
CA GLN A 155 6.44 8.28 7.76
C GLN A 155 7.79 8.80 8.26
N GLY A 156 8.83 8.78 7.43
CA GLY A 156 10.17 9.26 7.79
C GLY A 156 10.27 10.78 7.98
N LEU A 157 9.42 11.56 7.31
CA LEU A 157 9.28 13.00 7.53
C LEU A 157 8.47 13.36 8.78
N HIS A 158 8.11 12.36 9.61
CA HIS A 158 7.22 12.51 10.76
C HIS A 158 5.83 13.09 10.42
N ARG A 159 5.39 13.00 9.15
CA ARG A 159 4.05 13.40 8.71
C ARG A 159 3.04 12.27 8.90
N LEU A 160 2.97 11.76 10.14
CA LEU A 160 2.27 10.50 10.47
C LEU A 160 0.75 10.56 10.23
N ILE A 161 0.13 11.72 10.42
CA ILE A 161 -1.30 11.91 10.12
C ILE A 161 -1.54 11.78 8.61
N ALA A 162 -0.71 12.42 7.78
CA ALA A 162 -0.82 12.30 6.32
C ALA A 162 -0.54 10.86 5.85
N PHE A 163 0.48 10.20 6.40
CA PHE A 163 0.76 8.78 6.15
C PHE A 163 -0.48 7.91 6.44
N SER A 164 -1.12 8.10 7.60
CA SER A 164 -2.28 7.31 8.01
C SER A 164 -3.48 7.52 7.10
N TRP A 165 -3.75 8.77 6.71
CA TRP A 165 -4.83 9.11 5.79
C TRP A 165 -4.60 8.63 4.37
N VAL A 166 -3.38 8.71 3.84
CA VAL A 166 -3.10 8.21 2.49
C VAL A 166 -3.26 6.69 2.44
N GLY A 167 -2.73 5.95 3.44
CA GLY A 167 -2.89 4.49 3.50
C GLY A 167 -4.35 4.05 3.67
N THR A 168 -5.09 4.71 4.57
CA THR A 168 -6.51 4.42 4.80
C THR A 168 -7.37 4.83 3.61
N GLY A 169 -7.10 6.00 3.04
CA GLY A 169 -7.78 6.54 1.87
C GLY A 169 -7.64 5.64 0.65
N ALA A 170 -6.46 5.06 0.41
CA ALA A 170 -6.26 4.07 -0.65
C ALA A 170 -7.18 2.85 -0.46
N THR A 171 -7.38 2.40 0.79
CA THR A 171 -8.30 1.28 1.08
C THR A 171 -9.76 1.67 0.86
N ILE A 172 -10.16 2.88 1.26
CA ILE A 172 -11.51 3.40 1.00
C ILE A 172 -11.77 3.50 -0.51
N ILE A 173 -10.81 4.05 -1.27
CA ILE A 173 -10.88 4.12 -2.73
C ILE A 173 -11.03 2.71 -3.31
N ARG A 174 -10.24 1.73 -2.83
CA ARG A 174 -10.35 0.33 -3.24
C ARG A 174 -11.75 -0.25 -3.01
N VAL A 175 -12.39 0.02 -1.87
CA VAL A 175 -13.78 -0.38 -1.61
C VAL A 175 -14.75 0.26 -2.60
N ILE A 176 -14.62 1.57 -2.85
CA ILE A 176 -15.47 2.29 -3.80
C ILE A 176 -15.31 1.72 -5.21
N LEU A 177 -14.07 1.46 -5.64
CA LEU A 177 -13.78 0.81 -6.91
C LEU A 177 -14.36 -0.60 -6.98
N ALA A 178 -14.33 -1.36 -5.88
CA ALA A 178 -14.94 -2.69 -5.85
C ALA A 178 -16.46 -2.63 -6.04
N LEU A 179 -17.13 -1.68 -5.39
CA LEU A 179 -18.55 -1.44 -5.62
C LEU A 179 -18.82 -1.08 -7.08
N ILE A 180 -18.05 -0.17 -7.67
CA ILE A 180 -18.27 0.26 -9.05
C ILE A 180 -17.97 -0.87 -10.04
N LEU A 181 -16.75 -1.43 -10.01
CA LEU A 181 -16.27 -2.37 -11.03
C LEU A 181 -16.88 -3.77 -10.87
N VAL A 182 -17.10 -4.23 -9.64
CA VAL A 182 -17.58 -5.61 -9.39
C VAL A 182 -19.09 -5.63 -9.26
N THR A 183 -19.69 -4.76 -8.44
CA THR A 183 -21.14 -4.82 -8.18
C THR A 183 -21.97 -4.14 -9.27
N TRP A 184 -21.53 -2.96 -9.74
CA TRP A 184 -22.35 -2.18 -10.67
C TRP A 184 -22.06 -2.52 -12.13
N LEU A 185 -20.79 -2.61 -12.53
CA LEU A 185 -20.39 -2.98 -13.89
C LEU A 185 -20.33 -4.49 -14.14
N GLY A 186 -20.29 -5.30 -13.08
CA GLY A 186 -20.29 -6.77 -13.20
C GLY A 186 -19.02 -7.34 -13.84
N TRP A 187 -17.87 -6.67 -13.75
CA TRP A 187 -16.61 -7.13 -14.37
C TRP A 187 -15.99 -8.36 -13.69
N GLY A 188 -16.67 -8.93 -12.70
CA GLY A 188 -16.27 -10.16 -12.01
C GLY A 188 -14.86 -10.07 -11.42
N VAL A 189 -14.10 -11.16 -11.57
CA VAL A 189 -12.74 -11.28 -11.02
C VAL A 189 -11.78 -10.22 -11.58
N ASN A 190 -11.94 -9.81 -12.84
CA ASN A 190 -11.08 -8.79 -13.47
C ASN A 190 -11.28 -7.43 -12.79
N GLY A 191 -12.54 -7.06 -12.52
CA GLY A 191 -12.86 -5.85 -11.77
C GLY A 191 -12.27 -5.87 -10.36
N ALA A 192 -12.35 -7.00 -9.67
CA ALA A 192 -11.78 -7.17 -8.33
C ALA A 192 -10.25 -6.98 -8.32
N LEU A 193 -9.55 -7.56 -9.31
CA LEU A 193 -8.09 -7.46 -9.43
C LEU A 193 -7.62 -6.05 -9.80
N LEU A 194 -8.40 -5.31 -10.59
CA LEU A 194 -8.11 -3.90 -10.94
C LEU A 194 -8.22 -2.93 -9.77
N THR A 195 -8.86 -3.34 -8.66
CA THR A 195 -8.92 -2.51 -7.45
C THR A 195 -7.63 -2.55 -6.61
N GLY A 196 -6.73 -3.49 -6.93
CA GLY A 196 -5.48 -3.75 -6.20
C GLY A 196 -4.38 -2.74 -6.45
#